data_AF-A0A1I3W2J5-F1
#
_entry.id   AF-A0A1I3W2J5-F1
#
_cell.length_a   1.000
_cell.length_b   1.000
_cell.length_c   1.000
_cell.angle_alpha   90.00
_cell.angle_beta   90.00
_cell.angle_gamma   90.00
#
_symmetry.space_group_name_H-M   'P 1'
#
loop_
_entity.id
_entity.type
_entity.pdbx_description
1 polymer ?
#
loop_
_entity_poly.entity_id
_entity_poly.type
_entity_poly.pdbx_seq_one_letter_code
_entity_poly.pdbx_strand_id
1 'polypeptide(L)'
;MSFAKNSVIKFYLMAAVASFALFGCDASYDSSNSTNASDSENEAKHERISYPPEGYSVSVSSERLNDSKVYLELSTNIPGTIELMVGISLAGQAADDTWIGKNERVRLVNGNGQVTFDVSDLPSGQYEVEATFYPRWGFQDEESRLSGVDQRLEHRHPIKLMGSGEPAELAAQRNENQKWVRENIIMGSEWDPEFWKGRFGEWKEFPVRTRNPDIISNYYFESLDMTIIVNTLKDEIVVWRMGRDGL
;
A
#
# COMPACT_ATOMS: atom_id res chain seq x y z
N MET A 1 34.48 -30.08 -29.14
CA MET A 1 33.26 -30.83 -29.51
C MET A 1 32.15 -30.33 -28.60
N SER A 2 31.50 -29.19 -28.89
CA SER A 2 30.29 -29.04 -29.73
C SER A 2 29.30 -30.20 -29.59
N PHE A 3 28.17 -29.95 -28.91
CA PHE A 3 26.85 -29.97 -29.55
C PHE A 3 25.87 -29.13 -28.71
N ALA A 4 25.30 -28.11 -29.36
CA ALA A 4 24.16 -27.33 -28.92
C ALA A 4 22.86 -28.11 -29.12
N LYS A 5 21.80 -27.79 -28.35
CA LYS A 5 20.41 -27.86 -28.83
C LYS A 5 19.52 -26.91 -28.02
N ASN A 6 19.06 -25.88 -28.74
CA ASN A 6 17.96 -25.00 -28.38
C ASN A 6 16.63 -25.78 -28.36
N SER A 7 15.72 -25.42 -27.47
CA SER A 7 14.28 -25.61 -27.68
C SER A 7 13.52 -24.36 -27.23
N VAL A 8 13.06 -23.63 -28.24
CA VAL A 8 12.12 -22.50 -28.17
C VAL A 8 10.73 -23.07 -27.88
N ILE A 9 10.07 -22.61 -26.82
CA ILE A 9 8.63 -22.84 -26.61
C ILE A 9 7.93 -21.48 -26.66
N LYS A 10 7.18 -21.28 -27.75
CA LYS A 10 6.18 -20.23 -27.93
C LYS A 10 4.89 -20.70 -27.24
N PHE A 11 4.27 -19.85 -26.43
CA PHE A 11 2.85 -20.01 -26.08
C PHE A 11 2.08 -18.73 -26.33
N TYR A 12 0.87 -18.96 -26.83
CA TYR A 12 0.00 -18.04 -27.54
C TYR A 12 -0.74 -17.07 -26.63
N LEU A 13 -0.84 -15.83 -27.12
CA LEU A 13 -1.78 -14.79 -26.71
C LEU A 13 -3.21 -15.22 -27.14
N MET A 14 -4.17 -15.23 -26.22
CA MET A 14 -5.60 -15.18 -26.57
C MET A 14 -6.26 -14.06 -25.78
N ALA A 15 -6.61 -12.99 -26.49
CA ALA A 15 -7.48 -11.93 -26.02
C ALA A 15 -8.94 -12.33 -26.27
N ALA A 16 -9.80 -12.18 -25.26
CA ALA A 16 -11.25 -12.24 -25.41
C ALA A 16 -11.83 -10.86 -25.14
N VAL A 17 -12.31 -10.22 -26.20
CA VAL A 17 -13.14 -9.01 -26.18
C VAL A 17 -14.59 -9.45 -26.08
N ALA A 18 -15.32 -8.98 -25.08
CA ALA A 18 -16.77 -9.12 -25.01
C ALA A 18 -17.41 -7.73 -24.87
N SER A 19 -17.87 -7.21 -26.00
CA SER A 19 -18.71 -6.02 -26.09
C SER A 19 -20.18 -6.44 -25.95
N PHE A 20 -20.89 -5.88 -24.99
CA PHE A 20 -22.36 -5.87 -25.00
C PHE A 20 -22.83 -4.42 -24.98
N ALA A 21 -23.28 -3.95 -26.14
CA ALA A 21 -24.17 -2.81 -26.27
C ALA A 21 -25.56 -3.38 -26.56
N LEU A 22 -26.56 -2.99 -25.77
CA LEU A 22 -27.95 -3.06 -26.19
C LEU A 22 -28.65 -1.74 -25.90
N PHE A 23 -29.15 -1.18 -27.00
CA PHE A 23 -30.08 -0.08 -27.11
C PHE A 23 -31.46 -0.45 -26.54
N GLY A 24 -32.19 0.55 -26.06
CA GLY A 24 -33.61 0.47 -25.77
C GLY A 24 -34.21 1.86 -25.52
N CYS A 25 -34.60 2.53 -26.61
CA CYS A 25 -35.62 3.59 -26.66
C CYS A 25 -36.96 3.04 -26.10
N ASP A 26 -38.03 3.76 -25.77
CA ASP A 26 -38.49 5.13 -25.94
C ASP A 26 -39.75 5.25 -25.04
N ALA A 27 -40.21 6.46 -24.74
CA ALA A 27 -41.64 6.85 -24.66
C ALA A 27 -41.84 8.06 -23.75
N SER A 28 -41.98 9.20 -24.43
CA SER A 28 -42.54 10.45 -23.96
C SER A 28 -43.98 10.28 -23.46
N TYR A 29 -44.33 10.99 -22.39
CA TYR A 29 -45.71 11.41 -22.12
C TYR A 29 -45.70 12.91 -21.82
N ASP A 30 -46.29 13.67 -22.73
CA ASP A 30 -46.66 15.07 -22.55
C ASP A 30 -47.85 15.19 -21.60
N SER A 31 -47.92 16.31 -20.87
CA SER A 31 -49.10 17.21 -20.79
C SER A 31 -49.34 17.84 -19.41
N SER A 32 -48.88 19.10 -19.31
CA SER A 32 -49.69 20.30 -19.02
C SER A 32 -50.25 20.62 -17.61
N ASN A 33 -49.82 21.79 -17.14
CA ASN A 33 -50.52 22.84 -16.38
C ASN A 33 -50.87 22.67 -14.89
N SER A 34 -50.29 23.53 -14.04
CA SER A 34 -51.02 24.72 -13.57
C SER A 34 -50.10 25.77 -12.95
N THR A 35 -50.35 27.01 -13.34
CA THR A 35 -49.85 28.28 -12.80
C THR A 35 -50.15 28.45 -11.31
N ASN A 36 -49.21 29.05 -10.56
CA ASN A 36 -49.50 30.24 -9.73
C ASN A 36 -48.20 30.89 -9.25
N ALA A 37 -48.19 32.21 -9.42
CA ALA A 37 -47.14 33.13 -9.00
C ALA A 37 -47.16 33.34 -7.47
N SER A 38 -45.98 33.57 -6.89
CA SER A 38 -45.83 34.44 -5.73
C SER A 38 -44.49 35.16 -5.79
N ASP A 39 -44.55 36.45 -5.52
CA ASP A 39 -43.51 37.47 -5.56
C ASP A 39 -42.26 37.21 -4.72
N SER A 40 -41.27 38.08 -4.99
CA SER A 40 -40.32 38.68 -4.04
C SER A 40 -38.85 38.28 -4.19
N GLU A 41 -38.17 39.05 -5.04
CA GLU A 41 -36.94 39.82 -4.77
C GLU A 41 -35.79 39.24 -3.93
N ASN A 42 -34.61 39.36 -4.53
CA ASN A 42 -33.29 39.55 -3.91
C ASN A 42 -32.71 38.40 -3.09
N GLU A 43 -32.03 37.50 -3.79
CA GLU A 43 -30.75 36.98 -3.29
C GLU A 43 -29.65 37.25 -4.31
N ALA A 44 -28.59 37.87 -3.82
CA ALA A 44 -27.43 38.33 -4.57
C ALA A 44 -26.89 37.20 -5.45
N LYS A 45 -26.79 37.48 -6.76
CA LYS A 45 -25.83 36.80 -7.63
C LYS A 45 -24.44 37.06 -7.06
N HIS A 46 -23.99 36.20 -6.16
CA HIS A 46 -22.57 35.97 -6.00
C HIS A 46 -22.08 35.46 -7.36
N GLU A 47 -21.38 36.33 -8.07
CA GLU A 47 -20.47 35.95 -9.14
C GLU A 47 -19.59 34.83 -8.59
N ARG A 48 -19.92 33.58 -8.94
CA ARG A 48 -19.00 32.47 -8.76
C ARG A 48 -17.82 32.82 -9.64
N ILE A 49 -16.71 33.21 -9.01
CA ILE A 49 -15.44 33.33 -9.70
C ILE A 49 -15.04 31.90 -10.08
N SER A 50 -15.47 31.50 -11.28
CA SER A 50 -15.10 30.25 -11.91
C SER A 50 -13.71 30.44 -12.48
N TYR A 51 -12.69 30.12 -11.69
CA TYR A 51 -11.33 30.04 -12.20
C TYR A 51 -11.21 28.81 -13.13
N PRO A 52 -10.70 28.97 -14.37
CA PRO A 52 -10.39 27.83 -15.23
C PRO A 52 -9.25 26.96 -14.63
N PRO A 53 -9.18 25.65 -14.93
CA PRO A 53 -8.35 24.67 -14.22
C PRO A 53 -6.89 24.65 -14.69
N GLU A 54 -6.22 25.80 -14.68
CA GLU A 54 -4.77 25.90 -14.74
C GLU A 54 -4.28 26.53 -13.42
N GLY A 55 -3.61 25.75 -12.57
CA GLY A 55 -2.84 26.31 -11.45
C GLY A 55 -3.00 25.63 -10.10
N TYR A 56 -3.94 24.70 -9.89
CA TYR A 56 -4.02 23.99 -8.62
C TYR A 56 -2.88 22.99 -8.46
N SER A 57 -2.32 22.95 -7.26
CA SER A 57 -1.19 22.11 -6.92
C SER A 57 -1.28 21.62 -5.49
N VAL A 58 -0.60 20.52 -5.23
CA VAL A 58 -0.25 20.07 -3.90
C VAL A 58 1.26 20.00 -3.84
N SER A 59 1.82 20.19 -2.66
CA SER A 59 3.23 19.99 -2.40
C SER A 59 3.41 19.40 -1.01
N VAL A 60 4.47 18.62 -0.88
CA VAL A 60 4.93 18.07 0.38
C VAL A 60 6.41 18.35 0.48
N SER A 61 6.84 18.76 1.66
CA SER A 61 8.25 18.81 2.03
C SER A 61 8.47 17.91 3.23
N SER A 62 9.69 17.46 3.43
CA SER A 62 10.04 16.61 4.57
C SER A 62 11.22 17.16 5.34
N GLU A 63 11.16 16.95 6.65
CA GLU A 63 12.25 17.19 7.57
C GLU A 63 12.45 15.93 8.43
N ARG A 64 13.69 15.48 8.53
CA ARG A 64 14.03 14.41 9.47
C ARG A 64 14.16 14.99 10.87
N LEU A 65 13.26 14.61 11.77
CA LEU A 65 13.35 14.99 13.17
C LEU A 65 14.43 14.17 13.90
N ASN A 66 14.57 12.89 13.55
CA ASN A 66 15.64 11.98 14.00
C ASN A 66 15.72 10.74 13.09
N ASP A 67 16.32 9.64 13.56
CA ASP A 67 16.42 8.37 12.81
C ASP A 67 15.11 7.60 12.72
N SER A 68 14.15 7.88 13.60
CA SER A 68 12.88 7.17 13.75
C SER A 68 11.67 8.00 13.34
N LYS A 69 11.81 9.29 13.05
CA LYS A 69 10.69 10.18 12.74
C LYS A 69 10.96 11.12 11.57
N VAL A 70 9.97 11.22 10.69
CA VAL A 70 9.95 12.16 9.58
C VAL A 70 8.74 13.07 9.74
N TYR A 71 8.98 14.37 9.80
CA TYR A 71 7.95 15.40 9.76
C TYR A 71 7.70 15.78 8.30
N LEU A 72 6.44 15.91 7.93
CA LEU A 72 6.01 16.35 6.60
C LEU A 72 5.16 17.60 6.73
N GLU A 73 5.49 18.62 5.96
CA GLU A 73 4.69 19.83 5.80
C GLU A 73 4.03 19.80 4.43
N LEU A 74 2.72 20.03 4.40
CA LEU A 74 1.87 19.88 3.24
C LEU A 74 1.25 21.22 2.91
N SER A 75 1.28 21.58 1.63
CA SER A 75 0.61 22.78 1.15
C SER A 75 -0.16 22.56 -0.13
N THR A 76 -1.22 23.34 -0.32
CA THR A 76 -2.03 23.39 -1.52
C THR A 76 -2.58 24.79 -1.71
N ASN A 77 -2.92 25.15 -2.94
CA ASN A 77 -3.69 26.36 -3.25
C ASN A 77 -5.17 26.06 -3.53
N ILE A 78 -5.65 24.83 -3.28
CA ILE A 78 -7.09 24.55 -3.28
C ILE A 78 -7.72 25.28 -2.08
N PRO A 79 -8.77 26.08 -2.29
CA PRO A 79 -9.42 26.82 -1.20
C PRO A 79 -10.18 25.89 -0.24
N GLY A 80 -10.52 26.41 0.94
CA GLY A 80 -11.23 25.66 1.97
C GLY A 80 -10.43 24.50 2.58
N THR A 81 -11.12 23.41 2.88
CA THR A 81 -10.60 22.22 3.53
C THR A 81 -10.54 21.04 2.57
N ILE A 82 -9.38 20.41 2.46
CA ILE A 82 -9.22 19.14 1.73
C ILE A 82 -8.57 18.06 2.59
N GLU A 83 -8.63 16.81 2.11
CA GLU A 83 -7.82 15.70 2.58
C GLU A 83 -6.89 15.23 1.45
N LEU A 84 -5.63 14.97 1.82
CA LEU A 84 -4.63 14.34 0.97
C LEU A 84 -4.34 12.93 1.47
N MET A 85 -4.01 12.01 0.56
CA MET A 85 -3.28 10.81 0.93
C MET A 85 -1.80 11.18 0.96
N VAL A 86 -1.15 10.97 2.09
CA VAL A 86 0.27 11.26 2.26
C VAL A 86 0.97 9.97 2.64
N GLY A 87 2.14 9.71 2.08
CA GLY A 87 2.87 8.49 2.39
C GLY A 87 4.37 8.59 2.18
N ILE A 88 5.05 7.63 2.78
CA ILE A 88 6.48 7.38 2.62
C ILE A 88 6.61 5.92 2.18
N SER A 89 7.11 5.67 0.98
CA SER A 89 7.25 4.29 0.46
C SER A 89 8.64 4.05 -0.11
N LEU A 90 9.12 2.80 -0.01
CA LEU A 90 10.43 2.43 -0.55
C LEU A 90 10.43 2.69 -2.06
N ALA A 91 11.48 3.35 -2.56
CA ALA A 91 11.58 3.74 -3.95
C ALA A 91 11.78 2.51 -4.86
N GLY A 92 11.19 2.54 -6.06
CA GLY A 92 11.42 1.53 -7.09
C GLY A 92 10.70 0.20 -6.91
N GLN A 93 9.72 0.10 -6.01
CA GLN A 93 8.92 -1.11 -5.83
C GLN A 93 8.06 -1.42 -7.06
N ALA A 94 8.09 -2.67 -7.51
CA ALA A 94 7.21 -3.18 -8.56
C ALA A 94 5.79 -3.40 -8.03
N ALA A 95 4.82 -3.60 -8.94
CA ALA A 95 3.41 -3.74 -8.58
C ALA A 95 3.11 -5.06 -7.83
N ASP A 96 3.94 -6.08 -8.01
CA ASP A 96 3.85 -7.40 -7.38
C ASP A 96 4.72 -7.55 -6.13
N ASP A 97 5.52 -6.52 -5.80
CA ASP A 97 6.32 -6.50 -4.59
C ASP A 97 5.43 -6.39 -3.34
N THR A 98 5.94 -6.92 -2.22
CA THR A 98 5.34 -6.63 -0.92
C THR A 98 5.62 -5.18 -0.57
N TRP A 99 4.56 -4.36 -0.51
CA TRP A 99 4.69 -2.93 -0.24
C TRP A 99 5.35 -2.64 1.11
N ILE A 100 6.41 -1.84 1.08
CA ILE A 100 7.14 -1.30 2.22
C ILE A 100 6.92 0.20 2.26
N GLY A 101 6.21 0.66 3.29
CA GLY A 101 5.93 2.07 3.48
C GLY A 101 4.89 2.34 4.55
N LYS A 102 4.51 3.61 4.67
CA LYS A 102 3.43 4.10 5.51
C LYS A 102 2.62 5.13 4.75
N ASN A 103 1.34 5.19 5.01
CA ASN A 103 0.47 6.23 4.49
C ASN A 103 -0.63 6.59 5.48
N GLU A 104 -1.15 7.79 5.35
CA GLU A 104 -2.32 8.25 6.10
C GLU A 104 -3.04 9.36 5.36
N ARG A 105 -4.29 9.61 5.75
CA ARG A 105 -5.04 10.77 5.26
C ARG A 105 -4.74 11.97 6.13
N VAL A 106 -4.35 13.08 5.52
CA VAL A 106 -4.04 14.32 6.22
C VAL A 106 -4.99 15.41 5.79
N ARG A 107 -5.63 16.05 6.76
CA ARG A 107 -6.51 17.19 6.53
C ARG A 107 -5.69 18.47 6.39
N LEU A 108 -5.92 19.19 5.31
CA LEU A 108 -5.38 20.53 5.08
C LEU A 108 -6.52 21.54 5.26
N VAL A 109 -6.28 22.56 6.08
CA VAL A 109 -7.24 23.65 6.31
C VAL A 109 -6.62 24.92 5.76
N ASN A 110 -7.34 25.58 4.85
CA ASN A 110 -6.88 26.81 4.19
C ASN A 110 -5.47 26.64 3.59
N GLY A 111 -5.29 25.56 2.85
CA GLY A 111 -4.07 25.30 2.12
C GLY A 111 -2.94 24.63 2.88
N ASN A 112 -3.02 24.41 4.20
CA ASN A 112 -1.89 23.92 4.99
C ASN A 112 -2.23 22.73 5.88
N GLY A 113 -1.28 21.83 6.06
CA GLY A 113 -1.40 20.67 6.92
C GLY A 113 -0.03 20.09 7.25
N GLN A 114 0.02 19.21 8.24
CA GLN A 114 1.27 18.59 8.67
C GLN A 114 1.03 17.19 9.20
N VAL A 115 2.07 16.37 9.15
CA VAL A 115 2.01 15.02 9.70
C VAL A 115 3.39 14.51 10.11
N THR A 116 3.44 13.53 11.01
CA THR A 116 4.70 12.90 11.43
C THR A 116 4.58 11.40 11.37
N PHE A 117 5.42 10.78 10.54
CA PHE A 117 5.54 9.34 10.46
C PHE A 117 6.60 8.83 11.44
N ASP A 118 6.24 7.82 12.23
CA ASP A 118 7.22 6.94 12.87
C ASP A 118 7.71 5.93 11.83
N VAL A 119 9.00 6.00 11.52
CA VAL A 119 9.69 5.18 10.50
C VAL A 119 10.69 4.22 11.12
N SER A 120 10.65 4.01 12.45
CA SER A 120 11.59 3.13 13.16
C SER A 120 11.52 1.65 12.74
N ASP A 121 10.38 1.22 12.21
CA ASP A 121 10.11 -0.12 11.71
C ASP A 121 10.36 -0.28 10.20
N LEU A 122 10.59 0.81 9.47
CA LEU A 122 10.93 0.76 8.05
C LEU A 122 12.41 0.44 7.88
N PRO A 123 12.81 -0.38 6.89
CA PRO A 123 14.22 -0.62 6.64
C PRO A 123 14.95 0.64 6.17
N SER A 124 16.27 0.62 6.30
CA SER A 124 17.16 1.61 5.70
C SER A 124 17.11 1.53 4.18
N GLY A 125 17.07 2.67 3.50
CA GLY A 125 16.96 2.70 2.05
C GLY A 125 16.62 4.07 1.46
N GLN A 126 16.41 4.09 0.15
CA GLN A 126 15.86 5.24 -0.57
C GLN A 126 14.34 5.14 -0.63
N TYR A 127 13.65 6.20 -0.26
CA TYR A 127 12.19 6.29 -0.18
C TYR A 127 11.69 7.47 -1.00
N GLU A 128 10.42 7.42 -1.37
CA GLU A 128 9.67 8.53 -1.92
C GLU A 128 8.63 9.00 -0.90
N VAL A 129 8.61 10.30 -0.63
CA VAL A 129 7.49 10.96 0.01
C VAL A 129 6.52 11.36 -1.08
N GLU A 130 5.25 11.00 -0.91
CA GLU A 130 4.17 11.33 -1.85
C GLU A 130 3.03 12.04 -1.10
N ALA A 131 2.48 13.07 -1.72
CA ALA A 131 1.21 13.66 -1.34
C ALA A 131 0.29 13.72 -2.55
N THR A 132 -0.89 13.11 -2.43
CA THR A 132 -1.81 12.93 -3.55
C THR A 132 -3.23 13.33 -3.15
N PHE A 133 -3.80 14.27 -3.91
CA PHE A 133 -5.18 14.69 -3.81
C PHE A 133 -6.05 13.87 -4.77
N TYR A 134 -7.18 13.36 -4.27
CA TYR A 134 -8.16 12.64 -5.06
C TYR A 134 -9.51 13.35 -5.01
N PRO A 135 -9.97 14.00 -6.09
CA PRO A 135 -11.23 14.76 -6.11
C PRO A 135 -12.45 13.97 -5.62
N ARG A 136 -12.47 12.65 -5.87
CA ARG A 136 -13.57 11.76 -5.48
C ARG A 136 -13.88 11.77 -3.99
N TRP A 137 -12.88 12.02 -3.13
CA TRP A 137 -13.06 11.96 -1.67
C TRP A 137 -12.29 13.04 -0.90
N GLY A 138 -11.43 13.80 -1.57
CA GLY A 138 -10.55 14.77 -0.92
C GLY A 138 -11.27 16.04 -0.46
N PHE A 139 -12.38 16.44 -1.07
CA PHE A 139 -13.10 17.65 -0.67
C PHE A 139 -13.88 17.48 0.64
N GLN A 140 -13.66 18.38 1.61
CA GLN A 140 -14.30 18.30 2.93
C GLN A 140 -15.36 19.37 3.18
N ASP A 141 -15.43 20.40 2.34
CA ASP A 141 -16.41 21.49 2.47
C ASP A 141 -16.87 22.01 1.10
N GLU A 142 -17.83 22.93 1.10
CA GLU A 142 -18.40 23.47 -0.13
C GLU A 142 -17.42 24.39 -0.88
N GLU A 143 -16.62 25.17 -0.16
CA GLU A 143 -15.62 26.06 -0.75
C GLU A 143 -14.60 25.29 -1.58
N SER A 144 -14.08 24.19 -1.02
CA SER A 144 -13.15 23.32 -1.74
C SER A 144 -13.81 22.63 -2.94
N ARG A 145 -15.08 22.20 -2.86
CA ARG A 145 -15.81 21.63 -4.03
C ARG A 145 -16.02 22.65 -5.15
N LEU A 146 -16.29 23.91 -4.79
CA LEU A 146 -16.49 24.99 -5.74
C LEU A 146 -15.20 25.38 -6.49
N SER A 147 -14.03 24.91 -6.04
CA SER A 147 -12.75 25.10 -6.76
C SER A 147 -12.74 24.51 -8.17
N GLY A 148 -13.59 23.51 -8.43
CA GLY A 148 -13.69 22.85 -9.73
C GLY A 148 -12.55 21.87 -10.05
N VAL A 149 -11.70 21.51 -9.08
CA VAL A 149 -10.63 20.52 -9.30
C VAL A 149 -11.25 19.13 -9.53
N ASP A 150 -11.05 18.59 -10.72
CA ASP A 150 -11.62 17.31 -11.16
C ASP A 150 -10.54 16.25 -11.46
N GLN A 151 -9.27 16.61 -11.38
CA GLN A 151 -8.12 15.75 -11.63
C GLN A 151 -7.34 15.41 -10.35
N ARG A 152 -6.65 14.26 -10.38
CA ARG A 152 -5.70 13.89 -9.34
C ARG A 152 -4.51 14.85 -9.37
N LEU A 153 -4.17 15.43 -8.22
CA LEU A 153 -2.95 16.22 -8.04
C LEU A 153 -1.96 15.44 -7.20
N GLU A 154 -0.68 15.59 -7.49
CA GLU A 154 0.36 14.74 -6.91
C GLU A 154 1.69 15.47 -6.83
N HIS A 155 2.40 15.26 -5.72
CA HIS A 155 3.76 15.71 -5.54
C HIS A 155 4.60 14.60 -4.92
N ARG A 156 5.81 14.41 -5.44
CA ARG A 156 6.77 13.43 -4.94
C ARG A 156 8.15 14.03 -4.83
N HIS A 157 8.89 13.60 -3.81
CA HIS A 157 10.33 13.82 -3.77
C HIS A 157 11.03 12.70 -2.99
N PRO A 158 12.30 12.41 -3.30
CA PRO A 158 13.03 11.35 -2.63
C PRO A 158 13.50 11.76 -1.24
N ILE A 159 13.64 10.79 -0.35
CA ILE A 159 14.30 10.90 0.97
C ILE A 159 15.12 9.64 1.23
N LYS A 160 16.10 9.74 2.13
CA LYS A 160 16.87 8.58 2.61
C LYS A 160 16.56 8.30 4.07
N LEU A 161 16.20 7.05 4.37
CA LEU A 161 15.88 6.60 5.72
C LEU A 161 16.97 5.66 6.28
N MET A 162 17.18 5.76 7.58
CA MET A 162 17.94 4.77 8.36
C MET A 162 16.98 3.77 9.04
N GLY A 163 15.86 4.24 9.58
CA GLY A 163 14.78 3.40 10.08
C GLY A 163 15.24 2.36 11.09
N SER A 164 14.91 1.09 10.86
CA SER A 164 15.27 -0.06 11.69
C SER A 164 16.76 -0.43 11.65
N GLY A 165 17.51 0.12 10.70
CA GLY A 165 18.92 -0.20 10.43
C GLY A 165 19.12 -1.43 9.54
N GLU A 166 18.08 -2.22 9.28
CA GLU A 166 18.15 -3.31 8.30
C GLU A 166 18.14 -2.75 6.86
N PRO A 167 18.97 -3.24 5.94
CA PRO A 167 18.90 -2.89 4.51
C PRO A 167 17.56 -3.30 3.86
N ALA A 168 17.01 -2.43 3.01
CA ALA A 168 15.76 -2.66 2.30
C ALA A 168 15.76 -3.97 1.48
N GLU A 169 16.88 -4.34 0.88
CA GLU A 169 17.00 -5.57 0.09
C GLU A 169 16.83 -6.83 0.97
N LEU A 170 17.37 -6.81 2.19
CA LEU A 170 17.20 -7.92 3.14
C LEU A 170 15.76 -7.97 3.66
N ALA A 171 15.17 -6.81 3.95
CA ALA A 171 13.77 -6.74 4.36
C ALA A 171 12.83 -7.24 3.25
N ALA A 172 13.08 -6.90 1.98
CA ALA A 172 12.32 -7.38 0.84
C ALA A 172 12.45 -8.91 0.68
N GLN A 173 13.67 -9.43 0.74
CA GLN A 173 13.92 -10.88 0.70
C GLN A 173 13.23 -11.62 1.85
N ARG A 174 13.28 -11.07 3.07
CA ARG A 174 12.55 -11.62 4.22
C ARG A 174 11.05 -11.66 3.94
N ASN A 175 10.48 -10.55 3.48
CA ASN A 175 9.04 -10.46 3.19
C ASN A 175 8.60 -11.47 2.11
N GLU A 176 9.39 -11.63 1.05
CA GLU A 176 9.14 -12.62 0.00
C GLU A 176 9.17 -14.04 0.55
N ASN A 177 10.18 -14.37 1.37
CA ASN A 177 10.29 -15.69 1.96
C ASN A 177 9.19 -15.97 2.99
N GLN A 178 8.82 -14.99 3.82
CA GLN A 178 7.67 -15.08 4.71
C GLN A 178 6.38 -15.33 3.92
N LYS A 179 6.16 -14.60 2.82
CA LYS A 179 5.03 -14.82 1.91
C LYS A 179 5.04 -16.25 1.38
N TRP A 180 6.18 -16.73 0.90
CA TRP A 180 6.31 -18.11 0.40
C TRP A 180 5.92 -19.14 1.47
N VAL A 181 6.40 -19.00 2.72
CA VAL A 181 6.04 -19.91 3.82
C VAL A 181 4.53 -19.90 4.05
N ARG A 182 3.92 -18.70 4.13
CA ARG A 182 2.47 -18.57 4.36
C ARG A 182 1.62 -19.18 3.24
N GLU A 183 2.11 -19.15 2.01
CA GLU A 183 1.40 -19.65 0.83
C GLU A 183 1.62 -21.14 0.57
N ASN A 184 2.77 -21.69 0.95
CA ASN A 184 3.17 -23.05 0.57
C ASN A 184 3.18 -24.04 1.75
N ILE A 185 3.27 -23.55 2.99
CA ILE A 185 3.42 -24.42 4.17
C ILE A 185 2.12 -24.46 4.96
N ILE A 186 1.56 -25.65 5.03
CA ILE A 186 0.35 -25.98 5.80
C ILE A 186 0.65 -27.02 6.89
N MET A 187 -0.26 -27.17 7.83
CA MET A 187 -0.17 -28.23 8.84
C MET A 187 -0.10 -29.61 8.18
N GLY A 188 0.83 -30.45 8.64
CA GLY A 188 1.11 -31.78 8.07
C GLY A 188 2.05 -31.77 6.87
N SER A 189 2.57 -30.61 6.45
CA SER A 189 3.64 -30.57 5.45
C SER A 189 4.89 -31.30 5.95
N GLU A 190 5.59 -31.99 5.06
CA GLU A 190 6.84 -32.68 5.40
C GLU A 190 7.90 -31.70 5.92
N TRP A 191 8.59 -32.09 6.98
CA TRP A 191 9.77 -31.41 7.49
C TRP A 191 11.02 -32.04 6.87
N ASP A 192 11.60 -31.35 5.89
CA ASP A 192 12.89 -31.69 5.29
C ASP A 192 13.97 -30.68 5.76
N PRO A 193 14.78 -31.04 6.76
CA PRO A 193 15.82 -30.15 7.29
C PRO A 193 16.77 -29.58 6.22
N GLU A 194 17.10 -30.37 5.18
CA GLU A 194 18.02 -29.95 4.13
C GLU A 194 17.38 -28.93 3.20
N PHE A 195 16.11 -29.11 2.85
CA PHE A 195 15.34 -28.10 2.13
C PHE A 195 15.29 -26.77 2.89
N TRP A 196 14.92 -26.82 4.17
CA TRP A 196 14.77 -25.63 5.00
C TRP A 196 16.11 -24.90 5.18
N LYS A 197 17.18 -25.66 5.46
CA LYS A 197 18.54 -25.13 5.56
C LYS A 197 19.03 -24.53 4.24
N GLY A 198 18.79 -25.22 3.14
CA GLY A 198 19.20 -24.78 1.80
C GLY A 198 18.49 -23.50 1.35
N ARG A 199 17.20 -23.36 1.68
CA ARG A 199 16.40 -22.20 1.27
C ARG A 199 16.55 -21.00 2.20
N PHE A 200 16.57 -21.22 3.52
CA PHE A 200 16.45 -20.16 4.51
C PHE A 200 17.67 -20.03 5.43
N GLY A 201 18.64 -20.93 5.32
CA GLY A 201 19.84 -20.96 6.15
C GLY A 201 19.64 -21.68 7.49
N GLU A 202 20.60 -21.50 8.39
CA GLU A 202 20.57 -22.14 9.71
C GLU A 202 19.43 -21.59 10.58
N TRP A 203 18.83 -22.46 11.38
CA TRP A 203 17.87 -22.08 12.41
C TRP A 203 18.49 -22.11 13.81
N LYS A 204 17.80 -21.48 14.75
CA LYS A 204 18.07 -21.55 16.18
C LYS A 204 16.94 -22.30 16.87
N GLU A 205 17.29 -23.30 17.65
CA GLU A 205 16.33 -24.00 18.49
C GLU A 205 16.08 -23.24 19.80
N PHE A 206 14.88 -23.36 20.34
CA PHE A 206 14.58 -22.91 21.69
C PHE A 206 13.53 -23.79 22.37
N PRO A 207 13.51 -23.85 23.72
CA PRO A 207 12.71 -24.82 24.45
C PRO A 207 11.21 -24.72 24.17
N VAL A 208 10.55 -25.87 24.11
CA VAL A 208 9.08 -25.97 24.06
C VAL A 208 8.49 -25.78 25.46
N ARG A 209 7.45 -24.96 25.59
CA ARG A 209 6.87 -24.59 26.91
C ARG A 209 5.53 -25.24 27.23
N THR A 210 4.71 -25.52 26.22
CA THR A 210 3.29 -25.92 26.36
C THR A 210 3.01 -27.33 25.87
N ARG A 211 3.96 -27.98 25.21
CA ARG A 211 3.83 -29.34 24.63
C ARG A 211 4.97 -30.24 25.10
N ASN A 212 4.89 -31.52 24.75
CA ASN A 212 5.96 -32.46 25.03
C ASN A 212 7.19 -32.13 24.15
N PRO A 213 8.33 -31.72 24.75
CA PRO A 213 9.55 -31.38 24.01
C PRO A 213 10.19 -32.58 23.30
N ASP A 214 9.86 -33.82 23.67
CA ASP A 214 10.37 -35.02 22.99
C ASP A 214 9.69 -35.26 21.64
N ILE A 215 8.56 -34.59 21.39
CA ILE A 215 7.73 -34.75 20.17
C ILE A 215 7.71 -33.47 19.35
N ILE A 216 7.75 -32.31 20.02
CA ILE A 216 7.65 -31.00 19.37
C ILE A 216 8.99 -30.27 19.47
N SER A 217 9.39 -29.61 18.41
CA SER A 217 10.57 -28.73 18.38
C SER A 217 10.25 -27.39 17.73
N ASN A 218 10.87 -26.32 18.23
CA ASN A 218 10.74 -24.96 17.72
C ASN A 218 12.02 -24.59 16.94
N TYR A 219 11.92 -24.36 15.63
CA TYR A 219 13.04 -23.96 14.78
C TYR A 219 12.86 -22.52 14.30
N TYR A 220 13.61 -21.58 14.88
CA TYR A 220 13.55 -20.16 14.52
C TYR A 220 14.55 -19.80 13.42
N PHE A 221 14.04 -19.26 12.32
CA PHE A 221 14.83 -18.76 11.18
C PHE A 221 14.93 -17.24 11.25
N GLU A 222 16.14 -16.74 11.51
CA GLU A 222 16.41 -15.30 11.62
C GLU A 222 16.23 -14.58 10.27
N SER A 223 16.58 -15.24 9.16
CA SER A 223 16.37 -14.72 7.80
C SER A 223 14.91 -14.49 7.44
N LEU A 224 13.99 -15.18 8.12
CA LEU A 224 12.55 -15.07 7.95
C LEU A 224 11.88 -14.27 9.04
N ASP A 225 12.56 -14.08 10.17
CA ASP A 225 11.92 -13.77 11.45
C ASP A 225 10.64 -14.62 11.66
N MET A 226 10.77 -15.94 11.56
CA MET A 226 9.67 -16.89 11.74
C MET A 226 10.14 -18.15 12.47
N THR A 227 9.25 -18.77 13.23
CA THR A 227 9.47 -20.07 13.87
C THR A 227 8.63 -21.13 13.17
N ILE A 228 9.27 -22.22 12.74
CA ILE A 228 8.62 -23.43 12.25
C ILE A 228 8.54 -24.43 13.41
N ILE A 229 7.33 -24.87 13.73
CA ILE A 229 7.06 -25.78 14.84
C ILE A 229 6.79 -27.16 14.25
N VAL A 230 7.61 -28.12 14.64
CA VAL A 230 7.69 -29.43 13.97
C VAL A 230 7.37 -30.54 14.96
N ASN A 231 6.65 -31.54 14.49
CA ASN A 231 6.53 -32.83 15.14
C ASN A 231 7.68 -33.72 14.68
N THR A 232 8.70 -33.86 15.52
CA THR A 232 9.92 -34.61 15.21
C THR A 232 9.73 -36.13 15.21
N LEU A 233 8.62 -36.63 15.76
CA LEU A 233 8.29 -38.06 15.67
C LEU A 233 7.73 -38.43 14.29
N LYS A 234 7.12 -37.47 13.60
CA LYS A 234 6.45 -37.67 12.30
C LYS A 234 7.15 -36.99 11.13
N ASP A 235 8.17 -36.18 11.40
CA ASP A 235 8.80 -35.29 10.43
C ASP A 235 7.78 -34.42 9.69
N GLU A 236 6.86 -33.80 10.46
CA GLU A 236 5.77 -32.98 9.93
C GLU A 236 5.73 -31.60 10.60
N ILE A 237 5.49 -30.57 9.81
CA ILE A 237 5.24 -29.21 10.30
C ILE A 237 3.85 -29.16 10.94
N VAL A 238 3.81 -28.77 12.21
CA VAL A 238 2.57 -28.56 12.95
C VAL A 238 1.97 -27.21 12.60
N VAL A 239 2.78 -26.15 12.69
CA VAL A 239 2.38 -24.76 12.45
C VAL A 239 3.62 -23.89 12.30
N TRP A 240 3.46 -22.69 11.75
CA TRP A 240 4.47 -21.64 11.76
C TRP A 240 3.96 -20.42 12.50
N ARG A 241 4.86 -19.61 13.04
CA ARG A 241 4.54 -18.34 13.71
C ARG A 241 5.54 -17.26 13.34
N MET A 242 5.09 -16.00 13.36
CA MET A 242 5.97 -14.85 13.17
C MET A 242 6.86 -14.68 14.41
N GLY A 243 8.09 -14.23 14.19
CA GLY A 243 9.08 -14.00 15.23
C GLY A 243 9.56 -15.28 15.90
N ARG A 244 10.27 -15.08 17.03
CA ARG A 244 10.69 -16.14 17.94
C ARG A 244 9.56 -16.55 18.89
N ASP A 245 8.43 -16.94 18.31
CA ASP A 245 7.25 -17.44 19.03
C ASP A 245 7.02 -18.93 18.76
N GLY A 246 6.97 -19.72 19.82
CA GLY A 246 6.93 -21.19 19.76
C GLY A 246 5.80 -21.77 20.59
N LEU A 247 5.72 -23.10 20.62
CA LEU A 247 4.89 -23.81 21.59
C LEU A 247 5.63 -24.05 22.89
#